data_AF-A0A1Z4JGM4-F1
#
_entry.id   AF-A0A1Z4JGM4-F1
#
_cell.length_a   1.000
_cell.length_b   1.000
_cell.length_c   1.000
_cell.angle_alpha   90.00
_cell.angle_beta   90.00
_cell.angle_gamma   90.00
#
_symmetry.space_group_name_H-M   'P 1'
#
loop_
_entity.id
_entity.type
_entity.pdbx_description
1 polymer ?
#
loop_
_entity_poly.entity_id
_entity_poly.type
_entity_poly.pdbx_seq_one_letter_code
_entity_poly.pdbx_strand_id
1 'polypeptide(L)'
;MTKTSLQEESMPPRQNEPKRQFTLRIEESDAQRLEAYAQRKGIDMTEALRRAVVDGIPELLRKESIEMEFENRLLVNKKLKLSIERLENGEAPD
;
A
#
# COMPACT_ATOMS: atom_id res chain seq x y z
N MET A 1 -27.88 -44.47 33.77
CA MET A 1 -28.09 -43.28 32.93
C MET A 1 -27.42 -42.11 33.61
N THR A 2 -26.37 -41.52 33.00
CA THR A 2 -25.97 -40.11 33.19
C THR A 2 -24.90 -39.80 32.14
N LYS A 3 -25.29 -39.06 31.10
CA LYS A 3 -24.37 -38.47 30.11
C LYS A 3 -23.87 -37.16 30.69
N THR A 4 -22.59 -37.03 30.95
CA THR A 4 -21.97 -35.75 31.30
C THR A 4 -21.69 -34.99 30.02
N SER A 5 -22.56 -34.04 29.68
CA SER A 5 -22.31 -33.03 28.64
C SER A 5 -21.17 -32.12 29.11
N LEU A 6 -20.00 -32.20 28.48
CA LEU A 6 -19.11 -31.06 28.41
C LEU A 6 -19.69 -30.11 27.36
N GLN A 7 -20.45 -29.13 27.80
CA GLN A 7 -20.66 -27.92 27.01
C GLN A 7 -19.35 -27.14 27.10
N GLU A 8 -18.50 -27.25 26.06
CA GLU A 8 -17.45 -26.27 25.83
C GLU A 8 -18.14 -24.93 25.60
N GLU A 9 -18.18 -24.12 26.65
CA GLU A 9 -18.46 -22.69 26.55
C GLU A 9 -17.50 -22.11 25.51
N SER A 10 -18.05 -21.73 24.37
CA SER A 10 -17.37 -20.89 23.38
C SER A 10 -17.10 -19.54 24.04
N MET A 11 -15.99 -19.43 24.77
CA MET A 11 -15.54 -18.15 25.29
C MET A 11 -15.27 -17.23 24.09
N PRO A 12 -15.88 -16.04 24.03
CA PRO A 12 -15.60 -15.08 22.97
C PRO A 12 -14.10 -14.72 23.01
N PRO A 13 -13.46 -14.48 21.85
CA PRO A 13 -12.06 -14.06 21.81
C PRO A 13 -11.89 -12.84 22.71
N ARG A 14 -10.88 -12.87 23.59
CA ARG A 14 -10.58 -11.80 24.54
C ARG A 14 -10.28 -10.51 23.76
N GLN A 15 -11.28 -9.67 23.56
CA GLN A 15 -11.18 -8.39 22.84
C GLN A 15 -10.31 -7.34 23.56
N ASN A 16 -9.78 -7.65 24.75
CA ASN A 16 -9.06 -6.72 25.62
C ASN A 16 -7.57 -7.08 25.80
N GLU A 17 -6.94 -7.71 24.81
CA GLU A 17 -5.47 -7.79 24.85
C GLU A 17 -4.88 -6.40 24.55
N PRO A 18 -3.95 -5.90 25.38
CA PRO A 18 -3.32 -4.62 25.15
C PRO A 18 -2.56 -4.66 23.82
N LYS A 19 -2.77 -3.63 22.98
CA LYS A 19 -2.01 -3.45 21.73
C LYS A 19 -0.51 -3.42 22.09
N ARG A 20 0.23 -4.42 21.60
CA ARG A 20 1.69 -4.48 21.80
C ARG A 20 2.34 -3.35 21.01
N GLN A 21 3.00 -2.44 21.73
CA GLN A 21 3.79 -1.38 21.12
C GLN A 21 5.22 -1.89 20.89
N PHE A 22 5.72 -1.71 19.67
CA PHE A 22 7.09 -2.05 19.29
C PHE A 22 7.81 -0.78 18.87
N THR A 23 9.09 -0.67 19.21
CA THR A 23 9.97 0.40 18.71
C THR A 23 10.92 -0.23 17.71
N LEU A 24 10.87 0.23 16.46
CA LEU A 24 11.78 -0.20 15.40
C LEU A 24 12.88 0.85 15.24
N ARG A 25 14.13 0.41 15.12
CA ARG A 25 15.24 1.27 14.70
C ARG A 25 15.45 1.06 13.21
N ILE A 26 15.33 2.13 12.44
CA ILE A 26 15.58 2.15 11.01
C ILE A 26 16.53 3.30 10.69
N GLU A 27 17.26 3.18 9.59
CA GLU A 27 18.08 4.26 9.07
C GLU A 27 17.21 5.48 8.74
N GLU A 28 17.74 6.69 8.98
CA GLU A 28 16.99 7.93 8.75
C GLU A 28 16.56 8.07 7.28
N SER A 29 17.41 7.67 6.34
CA SER A 29 17.09 7.69 4.92
C SER A 29 15.91 6.78 4.58
N ASP A 30 15.79 5.65 5.25
CA ASP A 30 14.72 4.69 5.02
C ASP A 30 13.42 5.17 5.67
N ALA A 31 13.50 5.83 6.84
CA ALA A 31 12.37 6.48 7.48
C ALA A 31 11.75 7.56 6.57
N GLN A 32 12.57 8.43 6.00
CA GLN A 32 12.12 9.48 5.07
C GLN A 32 11.47 8.90 3.81
N ARG A 33 12.05 7.82 3.26
CA ARG A 33 11.50 7.15 2.08
C ARG A 33 10.16 6.48 2.37
N LEU A 34 10.02 5.85 3.54
CA LEU A 34 8.78 5.26 4.02
C LEU A 34 7.70 6.32 4.26
N GLU A 35 8.06 7.47 4.82
CA GLU A 35 7.14 8.58 5.02
C GLU A 35 6.62 9.10 3.67
N ALA A 36 7.51 9.29 2.69
CA ALA A 36 7.12 9.70 1.35
C ALA A 36 6.22 8.66 0.65
N TYR A 37 6.52 7.36 0.81
CA TYR A 37 5.66 6.27 0.34
C TYR A 37 4.27 6.35 0.98
N ALA A 38 4.21 6.52 2.31
CA ALA A 38 2.96 6.59 3.06
C ALA A 38 2.10 7.77 2.58
N GLN A 39 2.71 8.94 2.40
CA GLN A 39 2.04 10.14 1.88
C GLN A 39 1.51 9.91 0.45
N ARG A 40 2.31 9.35 -0.46
CA ARG A 40 1.90 9.09 -1.85
C ARG A 40 0.74 8.09 -1.93
N LYS A 41 0.77 7.05 -1.10
CA LYS A 41 -0.30 6.03 -1.05
C LYS A 41 -1.49 6.45 -0.20
N GLY A 42 -1.44 7.59 0.49
CA GLY A 42 -2.50 8.06 1.37
C GLY A 42 -2.75 7.12 2.55
N ILE A 43 -1.72 6.42 3.02
CA ILE A 43 -1.78 5.49 4.16
C ILE A 43 -1.03 6.06 5.35
N ASP A 44 -1.34 5.54 6.55
CA ASP A 44 -0.57 5.89 7.74
C ASP A 44 0.81 5.19 7.78
N MET A 45 1.70 5.73 8.62
CA MET A 45 3.05 5.21 8.76
C MET A 45 3.10 3.78 9.34
N THR A 46 2.09 3.37 10.12
CA THR A 46 2.03 2.01 10.68
C THR A 46 1.76 0.99 9.57
N GLU A 47 0.85 1.30 8.66
CA GLU A 47 0.56 0.46 7.50
C GLU A 47 1.73 0.43 6.52
N ALA A 48 2.41 1.57 6.29
CA ALA A 48 3.64 1.61 5.50
C ALA A 48 4.73 0.71 6.11
N LEU A 49 4.94 0.77 7.43
CA LEU A 49 5.88 -0.09 8.15
C LEU A 49 5.48 -1.57 8.08
N ARG A 50 4.19 -1.91 8.21
CA ARG A 50 3.72 -3.29 8.06
C ARG A 50 4.07 -3.86 6.70
N ARG A 51 3.85 -3.09 5.63
CA ARG A 51 4.20 -3.50 4.26
C ARG A 51 5.70 -3.66 4.09
N ALA A 52 6.48 -2.74 4.65
CA ALA A 52 7.94 -2.84 4.64
C ALA A 52 8.48 -4.03 5.45
N VAL A 53 7.78 -4.48 6.49
CA VAL A 53 8.15 -5.71 7.21
C VAL A 53 7.91 -6.96 6.37
N VAL A 54 6.85 -6.98 5.55
CA VAL A 54 6.53 -8.11 4.67
C VAL A 54 7.47 -8.18 3.47
N ASP A 55 7.67 -7.05 2.79
CA ASP A 55 8.41 -7.00 1.52
C ASP A 55 9.89 -6.62 1.69
N GLY A 56 10.27 -5.97 2.79
CA GLY A 56 11.52 -5.23 2.92
C GLY A 56 11.41 -3.82 2.33
N ILE A 57 12.02 -2.83 3.01
CA ILE A 57 11.99 -1.42 2.57
C ILE A 57 12.49 -1.24 1.13
N PRO A 58 13.64 -1.82 0.72
CA PRO A 58 14.14 -1.61 -0.64
C PRO A 58 13.21 -2.17 -1.73
N GLU A 59 12.61 -3.34 -1.49
CA GLU A 59 11.74 -4.00 -2.47
C GLU A 59 10.37 -3.31 -2.54
N LEU A 60 9.83 -2.84 -1.41
CA LEU A 60 8.61 -2.06 -1.36
C LEU A 60 8.73 -0.78 -2.20
N LEU A 61 9.83 -0.04 -2.03
CA LEU A 61 10.10 1.19 -2.77
C LEU A 61 10.39 0.93 -4.25
N ARG A 62 11.01 -0.20 -4.57
CA ARG A 62 11.23 -0.64 -5.95
C ARG A 62 9.90 -0.93 -6.66
N LYS A 63 8.99 -1.68 -6.01
CA LYS A 63 7.65 -1.96 -6.55
C LYS A 63 6.88 -0.66 -6.81
N GLU A 64 6.90 0.28 -5.87
CA GLU A 64 6.27 1.59 -6.04
C GLU A 64 6.84 2.36 -7.24
N SER A 65 8.17 2.34 -7.42
CA SER A 65 8.81 3.03 -8.53
C SER A 65 8.35 2.47 -9.89
N ILE A 66 8.24 1.14 -10.01
CA ILE A 66 7.74 0.48 -11.22
C ILE A 66 6.28 0.84 -11.49
N GLU A 67 5.44 0.87 -10.46
CA GLU A 67 4.03 1.29 -10.58
C GLU A 67 3.93 2.72 -11.11
N MET A 68 4.68 3.66 -10.54
CA MET A 68 4.68 5.06 -10.98
C MET A 68 5.16 5.21 -12.43
N GLU A 69 6.23 4.50 -12.82
CA GLU A 69 6.72 4.52 -14.21
C GLU A 69 5.66 4.02 -15.18
N PHE A 70 4.94 2.96 -14.82
CA PHE A 70 3.87 2.40 -15.62
C PHE A 70 2.68 3.37 -15.75
N GLU A 71 2.23 3.97 -14.65
CA GLU A 71 1.16 4.99 -14.66
C GLU A 71 1.53 6.20 -15.52
N ASN A 72 2.78 6.67 -15.43
CA ASN A 72 3.26 7.77 -16.23
C ASN A 72 3.27 7.42 -17.73
N ARG A 73 3.74 6.22 -18.08
CA ARG A 73 3.69 5.71 -19.46
C ARG A 73 2.26 5.61 -19.99
N LEU A 74 1.33 5.12 -19.17
CA LEU A 74 -0.09 5.07 -19.53
C LEU A 74 -0.66 6.46 -19.78
N LEU A 75 -0.33 7.44 -18.94
CA LEU A 75 -0.77 8.82 -19.10
C LEU A 75 -0.23 9.44 -20.39
N VAL A 76 1.06 9.23 -20.69
CA VAL A 76 1.69 9.67 -21.94
C VAL A 76 0.99 9.02 -23.14
N ASN A 77 0.77 7.72 -23.12
CA ASN A 77 0.07 7.01 -24.19
C ASN A 77 -1.37 7.54 -24.39
N LYS A 78 -2.08 7.82 -23.30
CA LYS A 78 -3.42 8.41 -23.36
C LYS A 78 -3.40 9.80 -23.99
N LYS A 79 -2.43 10.65 -23.62
CA LYS A 79 -2.25 11.98 -24.23
C LYS A 79 -1.92 11.91 -25.72
N LEU A 80 -1.04 10.98 -26.10
CA LEU A 80 -0.68 10.76 -27.51
C LEU A 80 -1.89 10.31 -28.31
N LYS A 81 -2.68 9.36 -27.79
CA LYS A 81 -3.90 8.90 -28.45
C LYS A 81 -4.89 10.04 -28.69
N LEU A 82 -5.15 10.87 -27.67
CA LEU A 82 -6.02 12.04 -27.80
C LEU A 82 -5.47 13.04 -28.84
N SER A 83 -4.15 13.23 -28.88
CA SER A 83 -3.53 14.13 -29.86
C SER A 83 -3.69 13.62 -31.29
N ILE A 84 -3.57 12.31 -31.50
CA ILE A 84 -3.81 11.68 -32.82
C ILE A 84 -5.28 11.84 -33.22
N GLU A 85 -6.23 11.55 -32.32
CA GLU A 85 -7.67 11.73 -32.58
C GLU A 85 -8.00 13.19 -32.95
N ARG A 86 -7.41 14.18 -32.28
CA ARG A 86 -7.59 15.61 -32.62
C ARG A 86 -7.08 15.92 -34.03
N LEU A 87 -5.89 15.44 -34.38
CA LEU A 87 -5.31 15.64 -35.71
C LEU A 87 -6.15 14.97 -36.81
N GLU A 88 -6.67 13.76 -36.56
CA GLU A 88 -7.58 13.05 -37.48
C GLU A 88 -8.89 13.80 -37.70
N ASN A 89 -9.38 14.51 -36.67
CA ASN A 89 -10.59 15.34 -36.75
C ASN A 89 -10.31 16.77 -37.30
N GLY A 90 -9.07 17.09 -37.68
CA GLY A 90 -8.70 18.40 -38.21
C GLY A 90 -8.62 19.51 -37.14
N GLU A 91 -8.58 19.15 -35.86
CA GLU A 91 -8.35 20.08 -34.76
C GLU A 91 -6.85 20.37 -34.65
N ALA A 92 -6.47 21.65 -34.65
CA ALA A 92 -5.08 22.05 -34.47
C ALA A 92 -4.59 21.66 -33.05
N PRO A 93 -3.35 21.18 -32.89
CA PRO A 93 -2.77 21.03 -31.57
C PRO A 93 -2.57 22.41 -30.92
N ASP A 94 -3.06 22.58 -29.70
CA ASP A 94 -2.82 23.77 -28.85
C ASP A 94 -1.33 23.97 -28.54
#